data_AF-A0A062V8X5-F1
#
_entry.id   AF-A0A062V8X5-F1
#
_cell.length_a   1.000
_cell.length_b   1.000
_cell.length_c   1.000
_cell.angle_alpha   90.00
_cell.angle_beta   90.00
_cell.angle_gamma   90.00
#
_symmetry.space_group_name_H-M   'P 1'
#
loop_
_entity.id
_entity.type
_entity.pdbx_description
1 polymer ?
#
loop_
_entity_poly.entity_id
_entity_poly.type
_entity_poly.pdbx_seq_one_letter_code
_entity_poly.pdbx_strand_id
1 'polypeptide(L)' 'MPFDFTLTKFRALCSAIAQHYPTLTLAEYFGGLELPDRFAMMRHDIDRRAGSALGTARVEQELGVKAIESEG' A
#
# COMPACT_ATOMS: atom_id res chain seq x y z
N MET A 1 -13.54 -20.77 -2.36
CA MET A 1 -12.93 -20.00 -3.48
C MET A 1 -11.53 -19.62 -3.05
N PRO A 2 -10.46 -19.98 -3.76
CA PRO A 2 -9.13 -19.52 -3.37
C PRO A 2 -9.09 -18.00 -3.57
N PHE A 3 -8.67 -17.26 -2.54
CA PHE A 3 -8.45 -15.82 -2.64
C PHE A 3 -7.32 -15.58 -3.64
N ASP A 4 -7.68 -15.26 -4.87
CA ASP A 4 -6.73 -15.01 -5.95
C ASP A 4 -6.19 -13.58 -5.82
N PHE A 5 -5.45 -13.31 -4.74
CA PHE A 5 -4.72 -12.07 -4.53
C PHE A 5 -3.31 -12.23 -5.11
N THR A 6 -3.21 -12.13 -6.43
CA THR A 6 -1.93 -12.17 -7.14
C THR A 6 -1.26 -10.82 -7.10
N LEU A 7 0.06 -10.81 -7.28
CA LEU A 7 0.84 -9.58 -7.43
C LEU A 7 0.30 -8.68 -8.55
N THR A 8 -0.30 -9.26 -9.59
CA THR A 8 -0.95 -8.52 -10.68
C THR A 8 -2.15 -7.70 -10.20
N LYS A 9 -3.03 -8.29 -9.37
CA LYS A 9 -4.19 -7.56 -8.83
C LYS A 9 -3.77 -6.52 -7.80
N PHE A 10 -2.75 -6.83 -6.99
CA PHE A 10 -2.15 -5.87 -6.08
C PHE A 10 -1.60 -4.65 -6.85
N ARG A 11 -0.87 -4.87 -7.94
CA ARG A 11 -0.38 -3.79 -8.82
C ARG A 11 -1.50 -2.96 -9.43
N ALA A 12 -2.58 -3.58 -9.88
CA ALA A 12 -3.74 -2.87 -10.41
C ALA A 12 -4.39 -1.98 -9.33
N LEU A 13 -4.53 -2.49 -8.10
CA LEU A 13 -5.04 -1.73 -6.96
C LEU A 13 -4.14 -0.53 -6.63
N CYS A 14 -2.83 -0.77 -6.44
CA CYS A 14 -1.88 0.30 -6.15
C CYS A 14 -1.88 1.38 -7.25
N SER A 15 -1.99 0.97 -8.52
CA SER A 15 -2.02 1.90 -9.64
C SER A 15 -3.29 2.76 -9.62
N ALA A 16 -4.46 2.18 -9.37
CA ALA A 16 -5.70 2.94 -9.25
C ALA A 16 -5.66 3.91 -8.06
N ILE A 17 -5.11 3.49 -6.92
CA ILE A 17 -4.95 4.36 -5.76
C ILE A 17 -4.05 5.54 -6.10
N ALA A 18 -2.85 5.29 -6.61
CA ALA A 18 -1.86 6.33 -6.92
C ALA A 18 -2.37 7.35 -7.96
N GLN A 19 -3.26 6.94 -8.87
CA GLN A 19 -3.87 7.84 -9.85
C GLN A 19 -4.94 8.77 -9.29
N HIS A 20 -5.59 8.40 -8.18
CA HIS A 20 -6.76 9.10 -7.66
C HIS A 20 -6.57 9.74 -6.29
N TYR A 21 -5.60 9.25 -5.50
CA TYR A 21 -5.38 9.66 -4.13
C TYR A 21 -3.89 9.71 -3.80
N PRO A 22 -3.41 10.77 -3.14
CA PRO A 22 -2.11 10.71 -2.47
C PRO A 22 -2.17 9.67 -1.35
N THR A 23 -1.07 8.94 -1.17
CA THR A 23 -0.93 7.96 -0.08
C THR A 23 -0.15 8.54 1.09
N LEU A 24 -0.63 8.29 2.31
CA LEU A 24 0.01 8.76 3.54
C LEU A 24 0.44 7.61 4.44
N THR A 25 1.58 7.80 5.10
CA THR A 25 2.01 6.98 6.25
C THR A 25 1.30 7.40 7.54
N LEU A 26 1.31 6.54 8.56
CA LEU A 26 0.80 6.90 9.89
C LEU A 26 1.59 8.06 10.49
N ALA A 27 2.90 8.13 10.24
CA ALA A 27 3.74 9.24 10.69
C ALA A 27 3.27 10.58 10.11
N GLU A 28 2.95 10.61 8.82
CA GLU A 28 2.42 11.82 8.15
C GLU A 28 1.02 12.18 8.65
N TYR A 29 0.18 11.19 8.92
CA TYR A 29 -1.15 11.39 9.48
C TYR A 29 -1.12 11.96 10.90
N PHE A 30 -0.26 11.43 11.78
CA PHE A 30 -0.12 11.91 13.15
C PHE A 30 0.79 13.13 13.32
N GLY A 31 1.60 13.45 12.30
CA GLY A 31 2.59 14.52 12.32
C GLY A 31 2.03 15.94 12.34
N GLY A 32 0.70 16.11 12.35
CA GLY A 32 0.05 17.42 12.41
C GLY A 32 0.24 18.28 11.15
N LEU A 33 0.58 17.65 10.02
CA LEU A 33 0.66 18.30 8.71
C LEU A 33 -0.75 18.60 8.20
N GLU A 34 -0.89 19.66 7.38
CA GLU A 34 -2.13 19.87 6.62
C GLU A 34 -2.34 18.67 5.69
N LEU A 35 -3.43 17.93 5.94
CA LEU A 35 -3.77 16.74 5.18
C LEU A 35 -4.52 17.12 3.89
N PRO A 36 -4.34 16.37 2.79
CA PRO A 36 -5.15 16.55 1.60
C PRO A 36 -6.64 16.29 1.89
N ASP A 37 -7.53 16.96 1.14
CA ASP A 37 -8.99 16.76 1.26
C ASP A 37 -9.43 15.29 1.08
N ARG A 38 -8.68 14.54 0.28
CA ARG A 38 -8.85 13.10 0.08
C ARG A 38 -7.48 12.43 0.00
N PHE A 39 -7.29 11.36 0.74
CA PHE A 39 -6.07 10.55 0.75
C PHE A 39 -6.41 9.08 0.98
N ALA A 40 -5.45 8.21 0.65
CA ALA A 40 -5.52 6.78 0.96
C ALA A 40 -4.47 6.42 2.00
N MET A 41 -4.85 5.61 2.99
CA MET A 41 -3.92 4.97 3.92
C MET A 41 -3.93 3.48 3.64
N MET A 42 -2.78 2.94 3.24
CA MET A 42 -2.65 1.52 2.89
C MET A 42 -2.07 0.74 4.06
N ARG A 43 -2.77 -0.31 4.47
CA ARG A 43 -2.32 -1.28 5.46
C ARG A 43 -2.52 -2.67 4.89
N HIS A 44 -1.51 -3.51 5.02
CA HIS A 44 -1.60 -4.92 4.70
C HIS A 44 -0.84 -5.75 5.74
N ASP A 45 -1.30 -6.98 5.96
CA ASP A 45 -0.60 -7.91 6.84
C ASP A 45 0.70 -8.37 6.18
N ILE A 46 1.74 -8.56 6.98
CA ILE A 46 3.02 -9.09 6.49
C ILE A 46 2.80 -10.48 5.88
N ASP A 47 3.05 -10.61 4.57
CA ASP A 47 3.07 -11.93 3.95
C ASP A 47 4.30 -12.69 4.47
N ARG A 48 4.04 -13.77 5.21
CA ARG A 48 5.08 -14.61 5.83
C ARG A 48 5.99 -15.28 4.79
N ARG A 49 5.66 -15.20 3.49
CA ARG A 49 6.51 -15.64 2.38
C ARG A 49 7.31 -14.46 1.83
N ALA A 50 8.62 -14.46 2.13
CA ALA A 50 9.56 -13.42 1.71
C ALA A 50 9.49 -13.06 0.21
N GLY A 51 9.26 -14.02 -0.68
CA GLY A 51 9.12 -13.75 -2.11
C GLY A 51 7.86 -12.97 -2.49
N SER A 52 6.76 -13.12 -1.74
CA SER A 52 5.53 -12.36 -1.95
C SER A 52 5.66 -10.95 -1.35
N ALA A 53 6.27 -10.82 -0.17
CA ALA A 53 6.58 -9.53 0.47
C ALA A 53 7.53 -8.65 -0.39
N LEU A 54 8.56 -9.25 -1.00
CA LEU A 54 9.44 -8.50 -1.91
C LEU A 54 8.70 -7.98 -3.15
N GLY A 55 7.77 -8.79 -3.67
CA GLY A 55 6.95 -8.41 -4.82
C GLY A 55 6.06 -7.20 -4.52
N THR A 56 5.37 -7.22 -3.37
CA THR A 56 4.48 -6.13 -2.96
C THR A 56 5.26 -4.85 -2.67
N ALA A 57 6.34 -4.93 -1.89
CA ALA A 57 7.19 -3.77 -1.60
C ALA A 57 7.76 -3.12 -2.88
N ARG A 58 8.15 -3.93 -3.88
CA ARG A 58 8.61 -3.41 -5.17
C ARG A 58 7.51 -2.68 -5.93
N VAL A 59 6.29 -3.24 -5.95
CA VAL A 59 5.15 -2.59 -6.61
C VAL A 59 4.80 -1.26 -5.94
N GLU A 60 4.82 -1.21 -4.62
CA GLU A 60 4.56 0.02 -3.85
C GLU A 60 5.59 1.09 -4.18
N GLN A 61 6.88 0.74 -4.16
CA GLN A 61 7.97 1.65 -4.51
C GLN A 61 7.85 2.15 -5.97
N GLU A 62 7.58 1.26 -6.92
CA GLU A 62 7.43 1.60 -8.35
C GLU A 62 6.25 2.56 -8.60
N LEU A 63 5.21 2.51 -7.77
CA LEU A 63 4.00 3.31 -7.93
C LEU A 63 3.93 4.50 -6.96
N GLY A 64 4.97 4.70 -6.13
CA GLY A 64 5.01 5.80 -5.15
C GLY A 64 3.97 5.65 -4.03
N VAL A 65 3.47 4.44 -3.80
CA VAL A 65 2.49 4.12 -2.76
C VAL A 65 3.21 3.96 -1.43
N LYS A 66 2.75 4.69 -0.43
CA LYS A 66 3.18 4.53 0.96
C LYS A 66 2.22 3.59 1.68
N ALA A 67 2.71 2.41 2.06
CA ALA A 67 1.94 1.43 2.80
C ALA A 67 2.63 1.04 4.11
N ILE A 68 1.85 0.45 5.01
CA ILE A 68 2.32 -0.01 6.31
C ILE A 68 2.08 -1.50 6.41
N GLU A 69 3.18 -2.21 6.59
CA GLU A 69 3.24 -3.62 6.93
C GLU A 69 2.92 -3.75 8.42
N SER A 70 1.81 -4.39 8.78
CA SER A 70 1.54 -4.76 10.18
C SER A 70 1.75 -6.24 10.41
N GLU A 71 2.52 -6.60 11.44
CA GLU A 71 2.47 -7.96 11.99
C GLU A 71 1.15 -8.10 12.75
N GLY A 72 0.37 -9.12 12.38
CA GLY A 72 -0.88 -9.50 13.06
C GLY A 72 -0.64 -10.35 14.29
#